data_AF-A0A0Q4ZA87-F1
#
_entry.id   AF-A0A0Q4ZA87-F1
#
_cell.length_a   1.000
_cell.length_b   1.000
_cell.length_c   1.000
_cell.angle_alpha   90.00
_cell.angle_beta   90.00
_cell.angle_gamma   90.00
#
_symmetry.space_group_name_H-M   'P 1'
#
loop_
_entity.id
_entity.type
_entity.pdbx_description
1 polymer ?
#
loop_
_entity_poly.entity_id
_entity_poly.type
_entity_poly.pdbx_seq_one_letter_code
_entity_poly.pdbx_strand_id
1 'polypeptide(L)'
;MGSVPATMDNVVPFRRTLRPQPSAAAPSVPRGGLAARRSEQRALMDSVYATGSLAVAAGDRETKLIAARLQVYGFVLIEEIGADGTPRRLRPSEAIRARTDSPWRLSKASYGAGAGLAVTIPSVDDFLFDQPTDRPA
;
A
#
# COMPACT_ATOMS: atom_id res chain seq x y z
N MET A 1 -6.20 61.38 -24.60
CA MET A 1 -6.08 59.99 -25.09
C MET A 1 -4.61 59.62 -25.05
N GLY A 2 -4.18 58.84 -24.06
CA GLY A 2 -2.80 58.38 -23.92
C GLY A 2 -2.84 56.97 -23.36
N SER A 3 -2.35 56.02 -24.15
CA SER A 3 -2.44 54.58 -23.88
C SER A 3 -1.42 54.13 -22.84
N VAL A 4 -1.81 53.07 -22.13
CA VAL A 4 -1.24 52.38 -20.96
C VAL A 4 0.18 51.83 -21.21
N PRO A 5 1.12 51.88 -20.23
CA PRO A 5 2.21 50.92 -20.16
C PRO A 5 1.84 49.69 -19.34
N ALA A 6 2.07 48.55 -19.97
CA ALA A 6 1.83 47.18 -19.53
C ALA A 6 2.39 46.86 -18.13
N THR A 7 1.64 46.08 -17.36
CA THR A 7 2.21 45.16 -16.37
C THR A 7 1.20 44.05 -16.06
N MET A 8 1.71 42.82 -16.08
CA MET A 8 1.08 41.52 -15.82
C MET A 8 0.34 40.89 -17.00
N ASP A 9 1.12 40.28 -17.89
CA ASP A 9 0.69 39.20 -18.78
C ASP A 9 1.19 37.87 -18.19
N ASN A 10 0.49 37.35 -17.18
CA ASN A 10 0.74 36.04 -16.57
C ASN A 10 -0.16 34.97 -17.20
N VAL A 11 -0.19 34.91 -18.53
CA VAL A 11 -0.93 33.88 -19.26
C VAL A 11 0.07 33.03 -20.03
N VAL A 12 0.24 31.79 -19.60
CA VAL A 12 0.99 30.79 -20.38
C VAL A 12 0.06 30.27 -21.48
N PRO A 13 0.32 30.53 -22.78
CA PRO A 13 -0.50 29.97 -23.83
C PRO A 13 -0.23 28.47 -23.96
N PHE A 14 -1.27 27.65 -23.82
CA PHE A 14 -1.23 26.24 -24.20
C PHE A 14 -1.06 26.13 -25.71
N ARG A 15 0.18 25.95 -26.18
CA ARG A 15 0.44 25.55 -27.58
C ARG A 15 -0.06 24.13 -27.79
N ARG A 16 -1.28 24.00 -28.31
CA ARG A 16 -1.77 22.75 -28.91
C ARG A 16 -1.14 22.62 -30.30
N THR A 17 0.08 22.09 -30.37
CA THR A 17 0.65 21.70 -31.66
C THR A 17 -0.09 20.47 -32.17
N LEU A 18 -1.06 20.68 -33.04
CA LEU A 18 -1.59 19.64 -33.90
C LEU A 18 -0.45 19.18 -34.82
N ARG A 19 0.18 18.04 -34.49
CA ARG A 19 1.10 17.36 -35.41
C ARG A 19 0.25 16.40 -36.26
N PRO A 20 0.18 16.58 -37.60
CA PRO A 20 -0.27 15.52 -38.47
C PRO A 20 0.94 14.69 -38.91
N GLN A 21 1.00 13.40 -38.56
CA GLN A 21 1.51 12.37 -39.48
C GLN A 21 1.18 10.93 -39.01
N PRO A 22 1.05 9.99 -39.96
CA PRO A 22 0.31 8.74 -39.83
C PRO A 22 1.15 7.55 -39.37
N SER A 23 0.43 6.53 -38.87
CA SER A 23 0.75 5.10 -38.82
C SER A 23 2.17 4.68 -38.39
N ALA A 24 2.30 4.32 -37.12
CA ALA A 24 3.07 3.14 -36.73
C ALA A 24 2.34 2.49 -35.55
N ALA A 25 2.04 1.20 -35.69
CA ALA A 25 1.38 0.38 -34.68
C ALA A 25 1.96 0.64 -33.29
N ALA A 26 1.10 1.02 -32.34
CA ALA A 26 1.48 1.04 -30.94
C ALA A 26 2.02 -0.36 -30.57
N PRO A 27 3.17 -0.48 -29.90
CA PRO A 27 3.63 -1.78 -29.42
C PRO A 27 2.56 -2.32 -28.50
N SER A 28 1.98 -3.45 -28.89
CA SER A 28 1.03 -4.19 -28.09
C SER A 28 1.74 -4.63 -26.82
N VAL A 29 1.59 -3.86 -25.75
CA VAL A 29 2.08 -4.22 -24.43
C VAL A 29 1.53 -5.62 -24.14
N PRO A 30 2.35 -6.64 -23.87
CA PRO A 30 1.87 -8.00 -23.79
C PRO A 30 0.89 -8.11 -22.62
N ARG A 31 -0.40 -8.26 -22.93
CA ARG A 31 -1.50 -8.44 -21.95
C ARG A 31 -1.26 -9.63 -21.01
N GLY A 32 -0.35 -10.53 -21.37
CA GLY A 32 0.06 -11.71 -20.58
C GLY A 32 0.65 -11.36 -19.21
N GLY A 33 1.37 -10.24 -19.08
CA GLY A 33 1.99 -9.87 -17.79
C GLY A 33 0.97 -9.51 -16.70
N LEU A 34 -0.17 -8.93 -17.08
CA LEU A 34 -1.22 -8.58 -16.12
C LEU A 34 -2.05 -9.81 -15.70
N ALA A 35 -2.26 -10.74 -16.65
CA ALA A 35 -2.94 -12.00 -16.38
C ALA A 35 -2.10 -12.91 -15.47
N ALA A 36 -0.79 -13.04 -15.75
CA ALA A 36 0.14 -13.80 -14.92
C ALA A 36 0.16 -13.28 -13.47
N ARG A 37 0.29 -11.96 -13.27
CA ARG A 37 0.26 -11.35 -11.93
C ARG A 37 -1.05 -11.59 -11.18
N ARG A 38 -2.19 -11.60 -11.87
CA ARG A 38 -3.49 -11.93 -11.25
C ARG A 38 -3.56 -13.40 -10.84
N SER A 39 -3.04 -14.29 -11.67
CA SER A 39 -2.94 -15.71 -11.35
C SER A 39 -2.02 -15.98 -10.16
N GLU A 40 -0.86 -15.32 -10.09
CA GLU A 40 0.08 -15.41 -8.96
C GLU A 40 -0.56 -14.87 -7.67
N GLN A 41 -1.23 -13.72 -7.74
CA GLN A 41 -1.97 -13.18 -6.61
C GLN A 41 -3.04 -14.16 -6.11
N ARG A 42 -3.76 -14.78 -7.04
CA ARG A 42 -4.80 -15.76 -6.71
C ARG A 42 -4.21 -17.02 -6.08
N ALA A 43 -3.16 -17.57 -6.67
CA ALA A 43 -2.47 -18.76 -6.15
C ALA A 43 -1.91 -18.53 -4.75
N LEU A 44 -1.32 -17.36 -4.49
CA LEU A 44 -0.84 -16.99 -3.15
C LEU A 44 -1.98 -16.91 -2.14
N MET A 45 -3.10 -16.29 -2.53
CA MET A 45 -4.28 -16.19 -1.67
C MET A 45 -4.86 -17.58 -1.37
N ASP A 46 -5.03 -18.42 -2.38
CA ASP A 46 -5.55 -19.78 -2.21
C ASP A 46 -4.64 -20.62 -1.29
N SER A 47 -3.32 -20.48 -1.41
CA SER A 47 -2.34 -21.16 -0.55
C SER A 47 -2.44 -20.73 0.92
N VAL A 48 -2.55 -19.41 1.18
CA VAL A 48 -2.71 -18.87 2.54
C VAL A 48 -4.04 -19.29 3.16
N TYR A 49 -5.13 -19.27 2.37
CA TYR A 49 -6.45 -19.61 2.87
C TYR A 49 -6.66 -21.11 3.05
N ALA A 50 -5.99 -21.95 2.25
CA ALA A 50 -6.00 -23.41 2.43
C ALA A 50 -5.16 -23.86 3.64
N THR A 51 -3.97 -23.27 3.82
CA THR A 51 -3.02 -23.68 4.88
C THR A 51 -3.23 -22.91 6.19
N GLY A 52 -3.92 -21.77 6.16
CA GLY A 52 -4.09 -20.84 7.27
C GLY A 52 -2.87 -19.94 7.51
N SER A 53 -1.66 -20.44 7.23
CA SER A 53 -0.42 -19.65 7.22
C SER A 53 0.55 -20.12 6.14
N LEU A 54 1.41 -19.23 5.66
CA LEU A 54 2.42 -19.53 4.63
C LEU A 54 3.74 -18.82 4.95
N ALA A 55 4.85 -19.56 4.95
CA ALA A 55 6.18 -18.98 5.09
C ALA A 55 6.68 -18.48 3.72
N VAL A 56 7.26 -17.29 3.70
CA VAL A 56 7.86 -16.67 2.52
C VAL A 56 9.33 -16.43 2.80
N ALA A 57 10.19 -16.97 1.92
CA ALA A 57 11.63 -16.83 2.04
C ALA A 57 12.07 -15.36 1.95
N ALA A 58 13.20 -15.04 2.58
CA ALA A 58 13.79 -13.71 2.51
C ALA A 58 13.97 -13.23 1.04
N GLY A 59 14.67 -14.03 0.24
CA GLY A 59 15.01 -13.68 -1.14
C GLY A 59 13.85 -13.62 -2.13
N ASP A 60 12.64 -14.07 -1.77
CA ASP A 60 11.49 -14.06 -2.68
C ASP A 60 10.80 -12.69 -2.69
N ARG A 61 11.43 -11.75 -3.39
CA ARG A 61 10.94 -10.38 -3.54
C ARG A 61 9.59 -10.31 -4.25
N GLU A 62 9.35 -11.18 -5.22
CA GLU A 62 8.11 -11.16 -6.01
C GLU A 62 6.91 -11.54 -5.14
N THR A 63 7.01 -12.67 -4.43
CA THR A 63 5.96 -13.10 -3.49
C THR A 63 5.75 -12.07 -2.38
N LYS A 64 6.82 -11.44 -1.86
CA LYS A 64 6.72 -10.36 -0.87
C LYS A 64 5.96 -9.14 -1.39
N LEU A 65 6.19 -8.71 -2.63
CA LEU A 65 5.47 -7.59 -3.24
C LEU A 65 3.97 -7.90 -3.41
N ILE A 66 3.65 -9.13 -3.84
CA ILE A 66 2.27 -9.58 -3.98
C ILE A 66 1.61 -9.66 -2.60
N ALA A 67 2.29 -10.22 -1.60
CA ALA A 67 1.83 -10.28 -0.22
C ALA A 67 1.57 -8.90 0.38
N ALA A 68 2.51 -7.95 0.21
CA ALA A 68 2.34 -6.58 0.70
C ALA A 68 1.12 -5.89 0.06
N ARG A 69 0.88 -6.12 -1.24
CA ARG A 69 -0.33 -5.63 -1.90
C ARG A 69 -1.60 -6.27 -1.35
N LEU A 70 -1.60 -7.59 -1.15
CA LEU A 70 -2.72 -8.31 -0.53
C LEU A 70 -3.00 -7.84 0.90
N GLN A 71 -1.96 -7.44 1.63
CA GLN A 71 -2.09 -6.85 2.96
C GLN A 71 -2.75 -5.47 2.91
N VAL A 72 -2.38 -4.62 1.95
CA VAL A 72 -3.05 -3.31 1.74
C VAL A 72 -4.54 -3.50 1.42
N TYR A 73 -4.89 -4.53 0.67
CA TYR A 73 -6.29 -4.88 0.41
C TYR A 73 -7.01 -5.51 1.61
N GLY A 74 -6.28 -5.90 2.66
CA GLY A 74 -6.84 -6.49 3.87
C GLY A 74 -7.14 -7.99 3.78
N PHE A 75 -6.56 -8.71 2.81
CA PHE A 75 -6.77 -10.16 2.65
C PHE A 75 -5.83 -11.01 3.51
N VAL A 76 -4.63 -10.51 3.80
CA VAL A 76 -3.61 -11.25 4.54
C VAL A 76 -2.96 -10.37 5.59
N LEU A 77 -2.42 -11.01 6.62
CA LEU A 77 -1.55 -10.39 7.61
C LEU A 77 -0.12 -10.84 7.36
N ILE A 78 0.84 -9.95 7.58
CA ILE A 78 2.26 -10.21 7.38
C ILE A 78 2.98 -10.08 8.72
N GLU A 79 3.73 -11.11 9.06
CA GLU A 79 4.62 -11.14 10.21
C GLU A 79 6.05 -11.36 9.70
N GLU A 80 6.97 -10.47 10.06
CA GLU A 80 8.39 -10.68 9.86
C GLU A 80 8.92 -11.63 10.95
N ILE A 81 9.68 -12.64 10.55
CA ILE A 81 10.38 -13.51 11.49
C ILE A 81 11.79 -12.94 11.64
N GLY A 82 12.07 -12.38 12.82
CA GLY A 82 13.40 -11.87 13.15
C GLY A 82 14.46 -12.97 13.19
N ALA A 83 15.75 -12.60 13.24
CA ALA A 83 16.86 -13.55 13.37
C ALA A 83 16.73 -14.43 14.63
N ASP A 84 16.10 -13.90 15.68
CA ASP A 84 15.84 -14.59 16.95
C ASP A 84 14.58 -15.49 16.90
N GLY A 85 13.94 -15.61 15.73
CA GLY A 85 12.74 -16.44 15.52
C GLY A 85 11.43 -15.81 16.00
N THR A 86 11.47 -14.62 16.58
CA THR A 86 10.28 -13.92 17.08
C THR A 86 9.43 -13.36 15.93
N PRO A 87 8.12 -13.64 15.87
CA PRO A 87 7.24 -13.05 14.88
C PRO A 87 6.87 -11.62 15.25
N ARG A 88 7.11 -10.68 14.32
CA ARG A 88 6.72 -9.26 14.43
C ARG A 88 5.75 -8.91 13.31
N ARG A 89 4.53 -8.51 13.68
CA ARG A 89 3.54 -8.05 12.69
C ARG A 89 3.98 -6.74 12.03
N LEU A 90 3.97 -6.72 10.70
CA LEU A 90 4.27 -5.54 9.90
C LEU A 90 2.99 -4.78 9.59
N ARG A 91 3.00 -3.45 9.69
CA ARG A 91 1.96 -2.60 9.10
C ARG A 91 2.10 -2.59 7.57
N PRO A 92 1.06 -2.24 6.79
CA PRO A 92 1.17 -2.16 5.33
C PRO A 92 2.32 -1.26 4.85
N SER A 93 2.54 -0.13 5.53
CA SER A 93 3.66 0.79 5.24
C SER A 93 5.03 0.18 5.55
N GLU A 94 5.11 -0.67 6.57
CA GLU A 94 6.33 -1.41 6.91
C GLU A 94 6.56 -2.53 5.91
N ALA A 95 5.54 -3.30 5.52
CA ALA A 95 5.69 -4.39 4.54
C ALA A 95 6.19 -3.90 3.17
N ILE A 96 5.76 -2.72 2.71
CA ILE A 96 6.26 -2.13 1.46
C ILE A 96 7.74 -1.71 1.57
N ARG A 97 8.19 -1.31 2.76
CA ARG A 97 9.56 -0.83 3.05
C ARG A 97 10.47 -1.90 3.63
N ALA A 98 9.91 -3.03 4.04
CA ALA A 98 10.59 -4.04 4.83
C ALA A 98 11.73 -4.66 4.02
N ARG A 99 12.80 -4.98 4.74
CA ARG A 99 14.02 -5.52 4.14
C ARG A 99 13.69 -6.86 3.49
N THR A 100 14.22 -7.09 2.30
CA THR A 100 14.15 -8.40 1.66
C THR A 100 14.92 -9.46 2.44
N ASP A 101 15.75 -9.10 3.42
CA ASP A 101 16.65 -10.05 4.08
C ASP A 101 16.01 -10.93 5.16
N SER A 102 14.83 -10.57 5.67
CA SER A 102 14.13 -11.36 6.71
C SER A 102 13.02 -12.23 6.12
N PRO A 103 12.84 -13.49 6.55
CA PRO A 103 11.70 -14.30 6.14
C PRO A 103 10.37 -13.74 6.70
N TRP A 104 9.29 -13.91 5.95
CA TRP A 104 7.94 -13.50 6.37
C TRP A 104 7.06 -14.73 6.61
N ARG A 105 6.06 -14.56 7.47
CA ARG A 105 4.93 -15.46 7.62
C ARG A 105 3.66 -14.69 7.26
N LEU A 106 2.92 -15.24 6.31
CA LEU A 106 1.61 -14.77 5.92
C LEU A 106 0.56 -15.54 6.70
N SER A 107 -0.49 -14.87 7.16
CA SER A 107 -1.64 -15.51 7.78
C SER A 107 -2.95 -14.91 7.25
N LYS A 108 -4.03 -15.68 7.36
CA LYS A 108 -5.36 -15.24 6.94
C LYS A 108 -5.78 -14.00 7.73
N ALA A 109 -6.26 -12.96 7.03
CA ALA A 109 -6.89 -11.84 7.70
C ALA A 109 -8.25 -12.31 8.28
N SER A 110 -8.37 -12.28 9.61
CA SER A 110 -9.65 -12.52 10.27
C SER A 110 -10.49 -11.25 10.16
N TYR A 111 -11.49 -11.28 9.29
CA TYR A 111 -12.49 -10.23 9.13
C TYR A 111 -13.37 -10.22 10.40
N GLY A 112 -13.03 -9.40 11.40
CA GLY A 112 -13.86 -9.23 12.60
C GLY A 112 -13.15 -8.91 13.92
N ALA A 113 -11.83 -9.08 14.04
CA ALA A 113 -11.11 -8.83 15.30
C ALA A 113 -9.91 -7.91 15.07
N GLY A 114 -10.15 -6.61 14.87
CA GLY A 114 -9.13 -5.55 14.94
C GLY A 114 -7.93 -5.65 13.99
N ALA A 115 -7.90 -6.63 13.09
CA ALA A 115 -6.69 -7.04 12.38
C ALA A 115 -6.41 -6.25 11.07
N GLY A 116 -7.40 -5.55 10.53
CA GLY A 116 -7.20 -4.72 9.33
C GLY A 116 -6.74 -3.29 9.63
N LEU A 117 -6.89 -2.84 10.88
CA LEU A 117 -6.75 -1.43 11.24
C LEU A 117 -6.23 -1.25 12.67
N ALA A 118 -5.32 -2.12 13.12
CA ALA A 118 -4.68 -2.00 14.43
C ALA A 118 -3.70 -0.82 14.43
N VAL A 119 -4.21 0.41 14.40
CA VAL A 119 -3.73 1.41 15.36
C VAL A 119 -3.96 0.75 16.71
N THR A 120 -2.88 0.30 17.35
CA THR A 120 -2.92 -0.05 18.76
C THR A 120 -3.24 1.25 19.46
N ILE A 121 -4.52 1.53 19.71
CA ILE A 121 -4.90 2.58 20.65
C ILE A 121 -4.34 2.06 21.97
N PRO A 122 -3.34 2.71 22.59
CA PRO A 122 -2.92 2.31 23.92
C PRO A 122 -4.16 2.41 24.81
N SER A 123 -4.42 1.41 25.67
CA SER A 123 -5.34 1.57 26.80
C SER A 123 -4.73 2.58 27.77
N VAL A 124 -4.77 3.86 27.40
CA VAL A 124 -4.76 4.95 28.37
C VAL A 124 -6.23 5.27 28.60
N ASP A 125 -6.74 4.75 29.72
CA ASP A 125 -8.04 5.10 30.30
C ASP A 125 -7.98 6.52 30.89
N ASP A 126 -7.56 7.50 30.10
CA ASP A 126 -7.76 8.92 30.40
C ASP A 126 -8.42 9.54 29.17
N PHE A 127 -9.75 9.61 29.24
CA PHE A 127 -10.59 10.15 28.19
C PHE A 127 -10.12 11.57 27.80
N LEU A 128 -9.91 11.78 26.50
CA LEU A 128 -9.57 13.06 25.86
C LEU A 128 -10.58 14.20 26.13
N PHE A 129 -11.68 13.94 26.83
CA PHE A 129 -12.78 14.88 27.05
C PHE A 129 -13.04 15.23 28.52
N ASP A 130 -12.29 14.66 29.47
CA ASP A 130 -12.43 15.07 30.87
C ASP A 130 -11.52 16.27 31.16
N GLN A 131 -11.94 17.45 30.67
CA GLN A 131 -11.45 18.70 31.23
C GLN A 131 -12.10 18.86 32.60
N PRO A 132 -11.33 18.98 33.71
CA PRO A 132 -11.91 19.32 34.99
C PRO A 132 -12.65 20.66 34.83
N THR A 133 -13.94 20.63 35.10
CA THR A 133 -14.82 21.80 35.16
C THR A 133 -14.41 22.60 36.39
N ASP A 134 -13.35 23.40 36.26
CA ASP A 134 -13.01 24.38 37.27
C ASP A 134 -13.95 25.57 37.10
N ARG A 135 -15.01 25.59 37.91
CA ARG A 135 -15.95 26.70 38.03
C ARG A 135 -15.63 27.41 39.35
N PRO A 136 -15.05 28.62 39.34
CA PRO A 136 -15.04 29.44 40.54
C PRO A 136 -16.38 30.19 40.70
N ALA A 137 -16.77 30.32 41.97
CA ALA A 137 -18.01 30.92 42.47
C ALA A 137 -18.07 32.44 42.33
#